data_AF-A0A2U1WUT8-F1
#
_entry.id   AF-A0A2U1WUT8-F1
#
_cell.length_a   1.000
_cell.length_b   1.000
_cell.length_c   1.000
_cell.angle_alpha   90.00
_cell.angle_beta   90.00
_cell.angle_gamma   90.00
#
_symmetry.space_group_name_H-M   'P 1'
#
loop_
_entity.id
_entity.type
_entity.pdbx_description
1 polymer ?
#
loop_
_entity_poly.entity_id
_entity_poly.type
_entity_poly.pdbx_seq_one_letter_code
_entity_poly.pdbx_strand_id
1 'polypeptide(L)'
;MRSGGDAAARLAALLGPWWQRLGGEPPACAIVPADALPAAVRPLLDHTGSMTLRLEAHWAGPLGVRRLAHAEDADTLTRASVLHTLSGDGDGTPVELAVIRMALPALPAALHGALRAAAVPFGRLLADHGIAFAAEPLAFFRLEADAVAAEHGAVEPGTPLYGRLSRIVTPGGVTLCDVVEIVPRA
;
A
#
# COMPACT_ATOMS: atom_id res chain seq x y z
N MET A 1 23.58 -12.77 -1.78
CA MET A 1 23.50 -11.62 -0.85
C MET A 1 23.48 -10.27 -1.60
N ARG A 2 22.65 -10.14 -2.65
CA ARG A 2 22.48 -8.92 -3.46
C ARG A 2 21.05 -8.34 -3.40
N SER A 3 20.14 -8.96 -2.62
CA SER A 3 18.71 -8.66 -2.64
C SER A 3 18.28 -7.48 -1.75
N GLY A 4 18.93 -7.26 -0.60
CA GLY A 4 18.51 -6.22 0.35
C GLY A 4 18.74 -4.78 -0.13
N GLY A 5 19.84 -4.52 -0.84
CA GLY A 5 20.15 -3.19 -1.38
C GLY A 5 19.22 -2.76 -2.52
N ASP A 6 18.78 -3.73 -3.33
CA ASP A 6 17.83 -3.49 -4.43
C ASP A 6 16.45 -3.14 -3.88
N ALA A 7 15.96 -3.88 -2.87
CA ALA A 7 14.66 -3.61 -2.26
C ALA A 7 14.60 -2.23 -1.56
N ALA A 8 15.67 -1.82 -0.88
CA ALA A 8 15.75 -0.49 -0.26
C ALA A 8 15.72 0.64 -1.30
N ALA A 9 16.47 0.51 -2.39
CA ALA A 9 16.46 1.48 -3.49
C ALA A 9 15.07 1.56 -4.15
N ARG A 10 14.43 0.40 -4.36
CA ARG A 10 13.09 0.29 -4.95
C ARG A 10 12.00 0.89 -4.05
N LEU A 11 12.11 0.68 -2.74
CA LEU A 11 11.25 1.33 -1.73
C LEU A 11 11.40 2.84 -1.78
N ALA A 12 12.63 3.36 -1.72
CA ALA A 12 12.89 4.80 -1.75
C ALA A 12 12.38 5.44 -3.06
N ALA A 13 12.62 4.79 -4.21
CA ALA A 13 12.18 5.28 -5.51
C ALA A 13 10.65 5.31 -5.66
N LEU A 14 9.93 4.38 -5.02
CA LEU A 14 8.47 4.35 -5.07
C LEU A 14 7.85 5.28 -4.01
N LEU A 15 8.39 5.36 -2.80
CA LEU A 15 7.77 6.10 -1.70
C LEU A 15 8.16 7.58 -1.68
N GLY A 16 9.44 7.89 -1.90
CA GLY A 16 10.01 9.22 -1.71
C GLY A 16 9.34 10.34 -2.52
N PRO A 17 9.17 10.20 -3.85
CA PRO A 17 8.52 11.23 -4.67
C PRO A 17 7.08 11.52 -4.23
N TRP A 18 6.39 10.53 -3.65
CA TRP A 18 5.02 10.67 -3.20
C TRP A 18 4.92 11.35 -1.85
N TRP A 19 5.86 11.08 -0.94
CA TRP A 19 5.97 11.84 0.30
C TRP A 19 6.26 13.32 0.03
N GLN A 20 7.17 13.61 -0.91
CA GLN A 20 7.45 14.98 -1.35
C GLN A 20 6.21 15.67 -1.94
N ARG A 21 5.43 14.94 -2.73
CA ARG A 21 4.18 15.47 -3.29
C ARG A 21 3.12 15.75 -2.23
N LEU A 22 3.18 15.07 -1.08
CA LEU A 22 2.33 15.31 0.09
C LEU A 22 2.91 16.41 1.01
N GLY A 23 4.00 17.07 0.62
CA GLY A 23 4.62 18.16 1.36
C GLY A 23 5.61 17.73 2.45
N GLY A 24 5.95 16.44 2.52
CA GLY A 24 6.97 15.90 3.43
C GLY A 24 8.33 15.70 2.77
N GLU A 25 9.30 15.23 3.54
CA GLU A 25 10.57 14.71 3.01
C GLU A 25 10.46 13.20 2.76
N PRO A 26 11.26 12.60 1.86
CA PRO A 26 11.31 11.15 1.71
C PRO A 26 11.57 10.46 3.08
N PRO A 27 10.70 9.52 3.51
CA PRO A 27 10.78 8.98 4.85
C PRO A 27 11.96 8.03 4.99
N ALA A 28 12.68 8.13 6.10
CA ALA A 28 13.76 7.21 6.43
C ALA A 28 13.19 5.83 6.79
N CYS A 29 13.37 4.86 5.89
CA CYS A 29 12.90 3.49 6.08
C CYS A 29 14.07 2.55 6.39
N ALA A 30 13.97 1.81 7.49
CA ALA A 30 14.89 0.73 7.83
C ALA A 30 14.33 -0.61 7.37
N ILE A 31 15.04 -1.32 6.49
CA ILE A 31 14.65 -2.68 6.08
C ILE A 31 14.81 -3.63 7.27
N VAL A 32 13.79 -4.46 7.51
CA VAL A 32 13.77 -5.45 8.59
C VAL A 32 13.39 -6.83 8.04
N PRO A 33 13.86 -7.93 8.65
CA PRO A 33 13.36 -9.26 8.33
C PRO A 33 11.93 -9.46 8.84
N ALA A 34 11.21 -10.44 8.28
CA ALA A 34 9.81 -10.70 8.62
C ALA A 34 9.58 -11.06 10.10
N ASP A 35 10.56 -11.74 10.72
CA ASP A 35 10.52 -12.14 12.13
C ASP A 35 10.81 -10.98 13.10
N ALA A 36 11.30 -9.84 12.61
CA ALA A 36 11.43 -8.61 13.37
C ALA A 36 10.15 -7.74 13.34
N LEU A 37 9.12 -8.13 12.57
CA LEU A 37 7.83 -7.46 12.63
C LEU A 37 7.14 -7.75 13.98
N PRO A 38 6.49 -6.74 14.61
CA PRO A 38 5.72 -6.96 15.83
C PRO A 38 4.66 -8.02 15.64
N ALA A 39 4.39 -8.82 16.68
CA ALA A 39 3.45 -9.94 16.62
C ALA A 39 2.03 -9.53 16.19
N ALA A 40 1.57 -8.32 16.56
CA ALA A 40 0.27 -7.79 16.13
C ALA A 40 0.25 -7.41 14.64
N VAL A 41 1.38 -6.89 14.13
CA VAL A 41 1.48 -6.36 12.77
C VAL A 41 1.84 -7.43 11.75
N ARG A 42 2.67 -8.42 12.13
CA ARG A 42 3.19 -9.44 11.24
C ARG A 42 2.09 -10.17 10.45
N PRO A 43 0.96 -10.62 11.05
CA PRO A 43 -0.10 -11.27 10.29
C PRO A 43 -0.70 -10.37 9.20
N LEU A 44 -0.66 -9.04 9.36
CA LEU A 44 -1.16 -8.08 8.37
C LEU A 44 -0.19 -7.88 7.20
N LEU A 45 1.12 -7.99 7.42
CA LEU A 45 2.13 -7.70 6.39
C LEU A 45 2.73 -8.96 5.75
N ASP A 46 3.04 -10.00 6.53
CA ASP A 46 3.78 -11.21 6.11
C ASP A 46 2.85 -12.25 5.49
N HIS A 47 2.31 -11.93 4.30
CA HIS A 47 1.45 -12.81 3.51
C HIS A 47 1.52 -12.49 2.02
N THR A 48 1.00 -13.42 1.20
CA THR A 48 0.98 -13.27 -0.27
C THR A 48 -0.41 -12.96 -0.85
N GLY A 49 -1.45 -12.88 -0.01
CA GLY A 49 -2.79 -12.44 -0.42
C GLY A 49 -2.96 -10.92 -0.59
N SER A 50 -4.19 -10.49 -0.86
CA SER A 50 -4.59 -9.08 -0.89
C SER A 50 -4.43 -8.41 0.47
N MET A 51 -3.77 -7.25 0.54
CA MET A 51 -3.78 -6.41 1.75
C MET A 51 -5.19 -5.96 2.09
N THR A 52 -5.93 -5.45 1.10
CA THR A 52 -7.30 -4.97 1.28
C THR A 52 -8.19 -6.03 1.92
N LEU A 53 -8.29 -7.23 1.35
CA LEU A 53 -9.18 -8.28 1.89
C LEU A 53 -8.71 -8.74 3.28
N ARG A 54 -7.40 -8.69 3.54
CA ARG A 54 -6.85 -9.01 4.86
C ARG A 54 -7.26 -7.97 5.90
N LEU A 55 -7.14 -6.69 5.57
CA LEU A 55 -7.55 -5.61 6.47
C LEU A 55 -9.06 -5.59 6.65
N GLU A 56 -9.85 -5.87 5.62
CA GLU A 56 -11.31 -6.02 5.75
C GLU A 56 -11.68 -7.15 6.73
N ALA A 57 -10.99 -8.29 6.65
CA ALA A 57 -11.19 -9.39 7.59
C ALA A 57 -10.76 -9.03 9.02
N HIS A 58 -9.64 -8.32 9.16
CA HIS A 58 -9.12 -7.89 10.47
C HIS A 58 -10.01 -6.85 11.14
N TRP A 59 -10.52 -5.87 10.38
CA TRP A 59 -11.40 -4.80 10.86
C TRP A 59 -12.90 -5.14 10.76
N ALA A 60 -13.22 -6.41 10.45
CA ALA A 60 -14.57 -6.95 10.37
C ALA A 60 -15.54 -6.13 9.50
N GLY A 61 -15.09 -5.64 8.35
CA GLY A 61 -15.94 -4.85 7.46
C GLY A 61 -15.26 -4.35 6.18
N PRO A 62 -16.05 -3.83 5.24
CA PRO A 62 -15.52 -3.20 4.03
C PRO A 62 -14.70 -1.96 4.35
N LEU A 63 -13.72 -1.67 3.50
CA LEU A 63 -12.87 -0.48 3.61
C LEU A 63 -13.19 0.53 2.52
N GLY A 64 -13.18 1.81 2.91
CA GLY A 64 -13.12 2.93 1.99
C GLY A 64 -11.68 3.21 1.55
N VAL A 65 -11.53 3.92 0.43
CA VAL A 65 -10.25 4.44 -0.03
C VAL A 65 -10.37 5.95 -0.22
N ARG A 66 -9.36 6.68 0.28
CA ARG A 66 -9.22 8.12 0.06
C ARG A 66 -7.93 8.37 -0.71
N ARG A 67 -8.03 8.87 -1.93
CA ARG A 67 -6.86 9.26 -2.73
C ARG A 67 -6.29 10.57 -2.20
N LEU A 68 -5.00 10.56 -1.90
CA LEU A 68 -4.25 11.73 -1.45
C LEU A 68 -3.64 12.48 -2.65
N ALA A 69 -3.00 11.73 -3.54
CA ALA A 69 -2.38 12.25 -4.74
C ALA A 69 -2.37 11.18 -5.83
N HIS A 70 -2.26 11.61 -7.09
CA HIS A 70 -2.04 10.73 -8.22
C HIS A 70 -1.30 11.43 -9.35
N ALA A 71 -0.75 10.63 -10.24
CA ALA A 71 -0.06 11.01 -11.45
C ALA A 71 -0.24 9.86 -12.45
N GLU A 72 -0.38 10.22 -13.71
CA GLU A 72 -0.55 9.27 -14.79
C GLU A 72 0.39 9.67 -15.93
N ASP A 73 1.10 8.70 -16.48
CA ASP A 73 1.81 8.81 -17.75
C ASP A 73 1.23 7.80 -18.76
N ALA A 74 1.90 7.59 -19.88
CA ALA A 74 1.37 6.77 -20.97
C ALA A 74 0.97 5.35 -20.54
N ASP A 75 1.75 4.73 -19.65
CA ASP A 75 1.60 3.31 -19.30
C ASP A 75 1.37 3.08 -17.80
N THR A 76 1.53 4.11 -16.97
CA THR A 76 1.44 3.96 -15.52
C THR A 76 0.45 4.92 -14.89
N LEU A 77 -0.30 4.39 -13.93
CA LEU A 77 -1.09 5.17 -12.99
C LEU A 77 -0.50 4.95 -11.61
N THR A 78 0.00 6.02 -11.00
CA THR A 78 0.53 5.96 -9.64
C THR A 78 -0.31 6.83 -8.72
N ARG A 79 -0.60 6.33 -7.52
CA ARG A 79 -1.35 7.09 -6.51
C ARG A 79 -0.85 6.83 -5.10
N ALA A 80 -0.94 7.86 -4.27
CA ALA A 80 -0.90 7.77 -2.82
C ALA A 80 -2.34 7.76 -2.29
N SER A 81 -2.65 6.86 -1.35
CA SER A 81 -3.99 6.72 -0.80
C SER A 81 -3.98 6.22 0.64
N VAL A 82 -5.10 6.43 1.33
CA VAL A 82 -5.39 5.88 2.65
C VAL A 82 -6.55 4.90 2.55
N LEU A 83 -6.39 3.68 3.06
CA LEU A 83 -7.54 2.84 3.36
C LEU A 83 -8.06 3.14 4.77
N HIS A 84 -9.37 3.17 4.91
CA HIS A 84 -10.03 3.47 6.18
C HIS A 84 -11.27 2.61 6.39
N THR A 85 -11.61 2.32 7.64
CA THR A 85 -12.84 1.61 8.00
C THR A 85 -14.06 2.42 7.59
N LEU A 86 -15.16 1.78 7.23
CA LEU A 86 -16.42 2.50 7.02
C LEU A 86 -17.16 2.64 8.35
N SER A 87 -17.23 3.85 8.91
CA SER A 87 -18.04 4.19 10.09
C SER A 87 -19.29 4.97 9.68
N GLY A 88 -20.44 4.67 10.29
CA GLY A 88 -21.69 5.36 10.02
C GLY A 88 -21.72 6.84 10.45
N ASP A 89 -20.86 7.23 11.39
CA ASP A 89 -20.96 8.51 12.12
C ASP A 89 -19.72 9.43 11.97
N GLY A 90 -18.86 9.23 10.98
CA GLY A 90 -17.70 10.10 10.77
C GLY A 90 -16.66 9.57 9.78
N ASP A 91 -15.52 10.25 9.71
CA ASP A 91 -14.36 9.82 8.92
C ASP A 91 -13.82 8.50 9.49
N GLY A 92 -13.74 7.50 8.63
CA GLY A 92 -13.23 6.18 8.96
C GLY A 92 -11.85 6.17 9.62
N THR A 93 -11.58 5.15 10.42
CA THR A 93 -10.26 4.93 11.03
C THR A 93 -9.25 4.57 9.94
N PRO A 94 -8.14 5.31 9.75
CA PRO A 94 -7.08 4.93 8.80
C PRO A 94 -6.43 3.62 9.21
N VAL A 95 -6.31 2.68 8.27
CA VAL A 95 -5.75 1.33 8.51
C VAL A 95 -4.62 0.98 7.55
N GLU A 96 -4.41 1.78 6.50
CA GLU A 96 -3.30 1.62 5.56
C GLU A 96 -2.96 2.96 4.91
N LEU A 97 -1.67 3.30 4.85
CA LEU A 97 -1.13 4.29 3.93
C LEU A 97 -0.44 3.55 2.78
N ALA A 98 -0.77 3.91 1.54
CA ALA A 98 -0.23 3.19 0.40
C ALA A 98 0.22 4.11 -0.73
N VAL A 99 1.30 3.70 -1.39
CA VAL A 99 1.70 4.20 -2.70
C VAL A 99 1.72 3.02 -3.66
N ILE A 100 0.86 3.07 -4.67
CA ILE A 100 0.74 2.01 -5.69
C ILE A 100 1.05 2.58 -7.06
N ARG A 101 1.97 1.93 -7.79
CA ARG A 101 2.30 2.21 -9.20
C ARG A 101 1.81 1.06 -10.06
N MET A 102 0.73 1.30 -10.78
CA MET A 102 0.04 0.31 -11.62
C MET A 102 0.53 0.42 -13.06
N ALA A 103 0.83 -0.72 -13.68
CA ALA A 103 1.07 -0.82 -15.12
C ALA A 103 -0.29 -0.98 -15.82
N LEU A 104 -0.84 0.10 -16.34
CA LEU A 104 -2.18 0.10 -16.96
C LEU A 104 -2.31 -0.93 -18.10
N PRO A 105 -1.32 -1.09 -19.02
CA PRO A 105 -1.42 -2.10 -20.07
C PRO A 105 -1.47 -3.56 -19.57
N ALA A 106 -0.98 -3.82 -18.34
CA ALA A 106 -1.03 -5.15 -17.73
C ALA A 106 -2.39 -5.44 -17.04
N LEU A 107 -3.22 -4.40 -16.85
CA LEU A 107 -4.53 -4.49 -16.23
C LEU A 107 -5.62 -4.51 -17.31
N PRO A 108 -6.73 -5.25 -17.11
CA PRO A 108 -7.83 -5.26 -18.07
C PRO A 108 -8.34 -3.84 -18.36
N ALA A 109 -8.46 -3.48 -19.65
CA ALA A 109 -8.89 -2.15 -20.07
C ALA A 109 -10.23 -1.71 -19.47
N ALA A 110 -11.14 -2.67 -19.24
CA ALA A 110 -12.43 -2.44 -18.59
C ALA A 110 -12.29 -1.85 -17.17
N LEU A 111 -11.17 -2.10 -16.48
CA LEU A 111 -10.92 -1.57 -15.14
C LEU A 111 -10.29 -0.18 -15.13
N HIS A 112 -9.76 0.31 -16.25
CA HIS A 112 -8.99 1.56 -16.27
C HIS A 112 -9.80 2.75 -15.74
N GLY A 113 -11.10 2.82 -16.06
CA GLY A 113 -12.00 3.83 -15.51
C GLY A 113 -12.11 3.76 -13.99
N ALA A 114 -12.33 2.55 -13.43
CA ALA A 114 -12.44 2.33 -11.99
C ALA A 114 -11.12 2.59 -11.25
N LEU A 115 -9.98 2.22 -11.84
CA LEU A 115 -8.65 2.48 -11.30
C LEU A 115 -8.37 3.98 -11.17
N ARG A 116 -8.77 4.77 -12.18
CA ARG A 116 -8.68 6.24 -12.16
C ARG A 116 -9.69 6.87 -11.21
N ALA A 117 -10.91 6.35 -11.12
CA ALA A 117 -11.91 6.84 -10.19
C ALA A 117 -11.46 6.64 -8.74
N ALA A 118 -10.77 5.52 -8.46
CA ALA A 118 -10.29 5.15 -7.13
C ALA A 118 -11.40 5.17 -6.07
N ALA A 119 -12.61 4.74 -6.44
CA ALA A 119 -13.77 4.70 -5.56
C ALA A 119 -13.80 3.48 -4.62
N VAL A 120 -13.09 2.41 -5.00
CA VAL A 120 -12.93 1.20 -4.19
C VAL A 120 -11.45 0.84 -4.06
N PRO A 121 -11.03 0.18 -2.97
CA PRO A 121 -9.63 -0.25 -2.81
C PRO A 121 -9.17 -1.16 -3.96
N PHE A 122 -7.88 -1.10 -4.30
CA PHE A 122 -7.32 -1.84 -5.45
C PHE A 122 -7.52 -3.36 -5.32
N GLY A 123 -7.21 -3.93 -4.16
CA GLY A 123 -7.38 -5.36 -3.93
C GLY A 123 -8.83 -5.82 -4.04
N ARG A 124 -9.78 -5.01 -3.53
CA ARG A 124 -11.23 -5.24 -3.66
C ARG A 124 -11.66 -5.17 -5.12
N LEU A 125 -11.24 -4.15 -5.86
CA LEU A 125 -11.57 -4.00 -7.29
C LEU A 125 -11.19 -5.24 -8.11
N LEU A 126 -9.97 -5.77 -7.90
CA LEU A 126 -9.51 -6.97 -8.60
C LEU A 126 -10.32 -8.20 -8.19
N ALA A 127 -10.60 -8.36 -6.90
CA ALA A 127 -11.39 -9.48 -6.38
C ALA A 127 -12.83 -9.48 -6.94
N ASP A 128 -13.50 -8.33 -6.97
CA ASP A 128 -14.86 -8.18 -7.47
C ASP A 128 -14.98 -8.52 -8.97
N HIS A 129 -13.88 -8.40 -9.72
CA HIS A 129 -13.80 -8.77 -11.13
C HIS A 129 -13.17 -10.15 -11.38
N GLY A 130 -12.94 -10.94 -10.33
CA GLY A 130 -12.41 -12.30 -10.43
C GLY A 130 -10.96 -12.36 -10.95
N ILE A 131 -10.18 -11.29 -10.82
CA ILE A 131 -8.80 -11.25 -11.28
C ILE A 131 -7.92 -11.94 -10.24
N ALA A 132 -7.32 -13.06 -10.63
CA ALA A 132 -6.34 -13.76 -9.81
C ALA A 132 -5.00 -13.01 -9.76
N PHE A 133 -4.46 -12.84 -8.56
CA PHE A 133 -3.15 -12.26 -8.33
C PHE A 133 -2.52 -12.78 -7.03
N ALA A 134 -1.22 -12.57 -6.89
CA ALA A 134 -0.49 -12.73 -5.64
C ALA A 134 0.31 -11.46 -5.35
N ALA A 135 0.41 -11.11 -4.07
CA ALA A 135 1.40 -10.17 -3.58
C ALA A 135 2.69 -10.92 -3.27
N GLU A 136 3.80 -10.48 -3.83
CA GLU A 136 5.14 -10.97 -3.56
C GLU A 136 5.86 -9.92 -2.69
N PRO A 137 5.95 -10.10 -1.36
CA PRO A 137 6.71 -9.21 -0.51
C PRO A 137 8.19 -9.23 -0.90
N LEU A 138 8.72 -8.07 -1.26
CA LEU A 138 10.13 -7.88 -1.62
C LEU A 138 10.96 -7.42 -0.41
N ALA A 139 10.35 -6.64 0.48
CA ALA A 139 10.94 -6.24 1.74
C ALA A 139 9.86 -5.84 2.76
N PHE A 140 10.21 -6.00 4.03
CA PHE A 140 9.53 -5.37 5.15
C PHE A 140 10.38 -4.22 5.67
N PHE A 141 9.76 -3.20 6.22
CA PHE A 141 10.47 -2.05 6.74
C PHE A 141 9.77 -1.43 7.94
N ARG A 142 10.54 -0.66 8.71
CA ARG A 142 10.08 0.22 9.78
C ARG A 142 10.39 1.67 9.40
N LEU A 143 9.50 2.59 9.77
CA LEU A 143 9.78 4.02 9.82
C LEU A 143 9.26 4.62 11.12
N GLU A 144 9.72 5.82 11.46
CA GLU A 144 9.07 6.66 12.45
C GLU A 144 8.05 7.55 11.73
N ALA A 145 6.85 7.71 12.30
CA ALA A 145 5.82 8.56 11.71
C ALA A 145 6.31 10.02 11.65
N ASP A 146 6.56 10.52 10.43
CA ASP A 146 6.74 11.95 10.18
C ASP A 146 5.39 12.67 10.12
N ALA A 147 5.38 13.97 9.77
CA ALA A 147 4.14 14.74 9.71
C ALA A 147 3.11 14.15 8.73
N VAL A 148 3.55 13.65 7.56
CA VAL A 148 2.67 13.06 6.54
C VAL A 148 2.09 11.74 7.04
N ALA A 149 2.93 10.87 7.60
CA ALA A 149 2.50 9.59 8.16
C ALA A 149 1.57 9.77 9.37
N ALA A 150 1.90 10.72 10.25
CA ALA A 150 1.13 11.02 11.45
C ALA A 150 -0.27 11.56 11.10
N GLU A 151 -0.34 12.54 10.20
CA GLU A 151 -1.61 13.13 9.76
C GLU A 151 -2.51 12.09 9.10
N HIS A 152 -2.02 11.43 8.03
CA HIS A 152 -2.85 10.53 7.26
C HIS A 152 -3.09 9.18 7.94
N GLY A 153 -2.15 8.78 8.78
CA GLY A 153 -2.25 7.59 9.61
C GLY A 153 -3.04 7.82 10.89
N ALA A 154 -3.41 9.06 11.23
CA ALA A 154 -4.04 9.45 12.51
C ALA A 154 -3.32 8.87 13.73
N VAL A 155 -2.00 9.01 13.76
CA VAL A 155 -1.11 8.59 14.86
C VAL A 155 -0.24 9.75 15.31
N GLU A 156 0.37 9.65 16.50
CA GLU A 156 1.30 10.67 16.97
C GLU A 156 2.60 10.67 16.14
N PRO A 157 3.21 11.85 15.88
CA PRO A 157 4.55 11.92 15.32
C PRO A 157 5.56 11.11 16.13
N GLY A 158 6.45 10.39 15.46
CA GLY A 158 7.41 9.48 16.08
C GLY A 158 6.81 8.13 16.53
N THR A 159 5.57 7.82 16.17
CA THR A 159 5.05 6.46 16.35
C THR A 159 5.79 5.50 15.40
N PRO A 160 6.32 4.36 15.88
CA PRO A 160 6.96 3.39 15.02
C PRO A 160 5.92 2.68 14.14
N LEU A 161 6.06 2.83 12.84
CA LEU A 161 5.20 2.19 11.83
C LEU A 161 5.94 1.11 11.07
N TYR A 162 5.20 0.14 10.56
CA TYR A 162 5.73 -0.96 9.78
C TYR A 162 4.99 -1.07 8.45
N GLY A 163 5.71 -1.51 7.44
CA GLY A 163 5.16 -1.68 6.11
C GLY A 163 5.86 -2.74 5.32
N ARG A 164 5.35 -2.95 4.10
CA ARG A 164 5.95 -3.83 3.12
C ARG A 164 5.99 -3.18 1.74
N LEU A 165 7.04 -3.50 1.00
CA LEU A 165 7.11 -3.31 -0.43
C LEU A 165 6.77 -4.64 -1.09
N SER A 166 5.77 -4.64 -1.95
CA SER A 166 5.33 -5.82 -2.68
C SER A 166 5.27 -5.56 -4.17
N ARG A 167 5.43 -6.63 -4.95
CA ARG A 167 4.98 -6.69 -6.33
C ARG A 167 3.67 -7.45 -6.39
N ILE A 168 2.70 -6.97 -7.13
CA ILE A 168 1.47 -7.72 -7.41
C ILE A 168 1.60 -8.35 -8.78
N VAL A 169 1.47 -9.67 -8.85
CA VAL A 169 1.66 -10.46 -10.08
C VAL A 169 0.44 -11.32 -10.39
N THR A 170 0.18 -11.57 -11.66
CA THR A 170 -0.77 -12.61 -12.09
C THR A 170 -0.16 -14.00 -11.91
N PRO A 171 -0.97 -15.09 -11.95
CA PRO A 171 -0.45 -16.45 -11.98
C PRO A 171 0.53 -16.74 -13.13
N GLY A 172 0.44 -15.98 -14.22
CA GLY A 172 1.36 -16.06 -15.36
C GLY A 172 2.67 -15.28 -15.18
N GLY A 173 2.91 -14.67 -14.01
CA GLY A 173 4.10 -13.89 -13.70
C GLY A 173 4.10 -12.47 -14.25
N VAL A 174 2.98 -11.99 -14.82
CA VAL A 174 2.87 -10.61 -15.30
C VAL A 174 2.73 -9.69 -14.10
N THR A 175 3.59 -8.67 -14.01
CA THR A 175 3.50 -7.66 -12.96
C THR A 175 2.37 -6.68 -13.25
N LEU A 176 1.42 -6.57 -12.33
CA LEU A 176 0.31 -5.62 -12.38
C LEU A 176 0.68 -4.28 -11.75
N CYS A 177 1.38 -4.31 -10.61
CA CYS A 177 1.83 -3.10 -9.93
C CYS A 177 2.97 -3.38 -8.96
N ASP A 178 3.69 -2.32 -8.60
CA ASP A 178 4.47 -2.26 -7.36
C ASP A 178 3.68 -1.47 -6.32
N VAL A 179 3.74 -1.89 -5.06
CA VAL A 179 3.01 -1.24 -3.97
C VAL A 179 3.83 -1.17 -2.70
N VAL A 180 3.79 -0.02 -2.04
CA VAL A 180 4.22 0.17 -0.66
C VAL A 180 2.98 0.31 0.20
N GLU A 181 2.88 -0.47 1.26
CA GLU A 181 1.75 -0.50 2.20
C GLU A 181 2.30 -0.33 3.62
N ILE A 182 1.84 0.68 4.36
CA ILE A 182 2.24 1.00 5.73
C ILE A 182 1.00 0.88 6.61
N VAL A 183 1.07 0.09 7.68
CA VAL A 183 -0.04 -0.08 8.62
C VAL A 183 0.17 0.82 9.84
N PRO A 184 -0.70 1.82 10.09
CA PRO A 184 -0.59 2.69 11.25
C PRO A 184 -1.05 2.01 12.55
N ARG A 185 -1.76 0.88 12.45
CA ARG A 185 -2.38 0.14 13.56
C ARG A 185 -2.72 -1.29 13.15
N ALA A 186 -2.82 -2.18 14.13
CA ALA A 186 -3.10 -3.60 14.01
C ALA A 186 -3.87 -4.11 15.24
#